data_AF-A0A7S2KZA0-F1
#
_entry.id   AF-A0A7S2KZA0-F1
#
_cell.length_a   1.000
_cell.length_b   1.000
_cell.length_c   1.000
_cell.angle_alpha   90.00
_cell.angle_beta   90.00
_cell.angle_gamma   90.00
#
_symmetry.space_group_name_H-M   'P 1'
#
loop_
_entity.id
_entity.type
_entity.pdbx_description
1 polymer ?
#
loop_
_entity_poly.entity_id
_entity_poly.type
_entity_poly.pdbx_seq_one_letter_code
_entity_poly.pdbx_strand_id
1 'polypeptide(L)'
;DVFPERKPHRGIYDAALARVGLTSPFLSDSSSCWVHVGDDLANDVGGAAQCGAFAVHAIIKEEQENEKTIFWSTAPAAEQEERRRKNKEAQSKVSARIHCVSELPDA
;
A
#
# COMPACT_ATOMS: atom_id res chain seq x y z
N ASP A 1 8.34 14.48 10.33
CA ASP A 1 8.89 13.58 11.34
C ASP A 1 8.18 12.24 11.35
N VAL A 2 8.73 11.26 10.65
CA VAL A 2 8.32 9.85 10.76
C VAL A 2 9.53 8.90 10.82
N PHE A 3 10.76 9.42 10.79
CA PHE A 3 11.97 8.61 10.95
C PHE A 3 12.09 8.12 12.40
N PRO A 4 12.51 6.86 12.66
CA PRO A 4 13.03 5.88 11.72
C PRO A 4 11.99 5.02 10.99
N GLU A 5 10.71 5.23 11.24
CA GLU A 5 9.63 4.40 10.70
C GLU A 5 9.54 4.45 9.17
N ARG A 6 9.28 3.28 8.58
CA ARG A 6 9.08 3.10 7.14
C ARG A 6 7.89 2.19 6.87
N LYS A 7 7.36 2.23 5.65
CA LYS A 7 6.34 1.28 5.19
C LYS A 7 6.76 -0.16 5.53
N PRO A 8 5.87 -1.01 6.05
CA PRO A 8 4.43 -0.81 6.27
C PRO A 8 4.06 -0.27 7.67
N HIS A 9 4.99 0.36 8.40
CA HIS A 9 4.75 0.79 9.78
C HIS A 9 3.62 1.83 9.89
N ARG A 10 2.65 1.60 10.78
CA ARG A 10 1.44 2.42 10.96
C ARG A 10 1.72 3.91 11.17
N GLY A 11 2.79 4.24 11.90
CA GLY A 11 3.14 5.62 12.26
C GLY A 11 3.31 6.58 11.06
N ILE A 12 3.67 6.06 9.88
CA ILE A 12 3.77 6.91 8.68
C ILE A 12 2.39 7.35 8.17
N TYR A 13 1.38 6.49 8.27
CA TYR A 13 0.02 6.77 7.84
C TYR A 13 -0.69 7.67 8.84
N ASP A 14 -0.52 7.39 10.14
CA ASP A 14 -1.05 8.25 11.21
C ASP A 14 -0.52 9.69 11.09
N ALA A 15 0.78 9.86 10.83
CA ALA A 15 1.36 11.17 10.63
C ALA A 15 0.87 11.85 9.34
N ALA A 16 0.60 11.11 8.26
CA ALA A 16 0.03 11.65 7.04
C ALA A 16 -1.40 12.13 7.24
N LEU A 17 -2.23 11.32 7.89
CA LEU A 17 -3.61 11.66 8.25
C LEU A 17 -3.67 12.89 9.15
N ALA A 18 -2.81 12.95 10.18
CA ALA A 18 -2.80 14.06 11.14
C ALA A 18 -2.56 15.42 10.45
N ARG A 19 -1.76 15.45 9.38
CA ARG A 19 -1.48 16.69 8.61
C ARG A 19 -2.70 17.23 7.88
N VAL A 20 -3.65 16.38 7.53
CA VAL A 20 -4.91 16.77 6.88
C VAL A 20 -6.07 16.85 7.87
N GLY A 21 -5.78 16.88 9.18
CA GLY A 21 -6.79 16.95 10.24
C GLY A 21 -7.57 15.65 10.46
N LEU A 22 -7.15 14.55 9.82
CA LEU A 22 -7.71 13.22 10.05
C LEU A 22 -6.91 12.53 11.15
N THR A 23 -7.56 11.99 12.17
CA THR A 23 -6.86 11.25 13.23
C THR A 23 -7.41 9.84 13.31
N SER A 24 -6.56 8.81 13.27
CA SER A 24 -6.99 7.44 13.56
C SER A 24 -7.15 7.34 15.09
N PRO A 25 -8.33 7.00 15.66
CA PRO A 25 -9.33 6.07 15.12
C PRO A 25 -10.66 6.71 14.66
N PHE A 26 -10.73 8.00 14.30
CA PHE A 26 -11.96 8.73 13.96
C PHE A 26 -12.70 8.28 12.67
N LEU A 27 -12.39 7.10 12.13
CA LEU A 27 -13.31 6.37 11.25
C LEU A 27 -14.42 5.67 12.07
N SER A 28 -14.76 6.18 13.25
CA SER A 28 -15.85 5.70 14.10
C SER A 28 -17.22 6.21 13.67
N ASP A 29 -17.25 7.31 12.89
CA ASP A 29 -18.43 7.75 12.16
C ASP A 29 -18.37 7.19 10.73
N SER A 30 -19.40 6.45 10.35
CA SER A 30 -19.53 5.72 9.07
C SER A 30 -19.48 6.60 7.80
N SER A 31 -19.22 7.90 7.94
CA SER A 31 -19.27 8.92 6.90
C SER A 31 -17.90 9.37 6.39
N SER A 32 -16.82 9.04 7.10
CA SER A 32 -15.46 9.43 6.71
C SER A 32 -14.69 8.20 6.26
N CYS A 33 -14.17 8.20 5.03
CA CYS A 33 -13.22 7.19 4.56
C CYS A 33 -12.01 7.89 3.98
N TRP A 34 -10.83 7.28 4.10
CA TRP A 34 -9.64 7.73 3.39
C TRP A 34 -9.19 6.64 2.43
N VAL A 35 -8.76 7.08 1.26
CA VAL A 35 -8.29 6.20 0.19
C VAL A 35 -6.77 6.27 0.16
N HIS A 36 -6.14 5.11 0.04
CA HIS A 36 -4.72 5.02 -0.25
C HIS A 36 -4.55 4.40 -1.64
N VAL A 37 -3.82 5.08 -2.51
CA VAL A 37 -3.48 4.58 -3.85
C VAL A 37 -1.97 4.37 -3.90
N GLY A 38 -1.53 3.13 -4.17
CA GLY A 38 -0.11 2.80 -4.22
C GLY A 38 0.20 1.66 -5.19
N ASP A 39 1.43 1.63 -5.68
CA ASP A 39 1.94 0.65 -6.65
C ASP A 39 2.56 -0.59 -5.98
N ASP A 40 3.04 -0.47 -4.75
CA ASP A 40 3.58 -1.59 -3.98
C ASP A 40 2.48 -2.32 -3.17
N LEU A 41 2.37 -3.62 -3.40
CA LEU A 41 1.29 -4.40 -2.81
C LEU A 41 1.43 -4.55 -1.28
N ALA A 42 2.60 -4.97 -0.78
CA ALA A 42 2.77 -5.22 0.65
C ALA A 42 2.92 -3.94 1.47
N ASN A 43 3.76 -3.02 0.99
CA ASN A 43 4.21 -1.85 1.70
C ASN A 43 3.23 -0.68 1.58
N ASP A 44 2.53 -0.54 0.45
CA ASP A 44 1.51 0.50 0.29
C ASP A 44 0.13 -0.03 0.62
N VAL A 45 -0.41 -0.91 -0.22
CA VAL A 45 -1.78 -1.41 -0.08
C VAL A 45 -1.94 -2.15 1.25
N GLY A 46 -1.04 -3.10 1.54
CA GLY A 46 -1.11 -3.95 2.72
C GLY A 46 -0.97 -3.17 4.03
N GLY A 47 -0.07 -2.18 4.06
CA GLY A 47 0.13 -1.31 5.22
C GLY A 47 -1.01 -0.31 5.43
N ALA A 48 -1.49 0.32 4.36
CA ALA A 48 -2.59 1.28 4.44
C ALA A 48 -3.92 0.62 4.83
N ALA A 49 -4.21 -0.56 4.28
CA ALA A 49 -5.41 -1.32 4.64
C ALA A 49 -5.44 -1.69 6.14
N GLN A 50 -4.30 -2.02 6.73
CA GLN A 50 -4.18 -2.26 8.18
C GLN A 50 -4.47 -1.00 9.01
N CYS A 51 -4.33 0.17 8.40
CA CYS A 51 -4.62 1.47 9.01
C CYS A 51 -6.05 1.97 8.69
N GLY A 52 -6.90 1.12 8.11
CA GLY A 52 -8.29 1.43 7.80
C GLY A 52 -8.50 2.21 6.50
N ALA A 53 -7.50 2.25 5.61
CA ALA A 53 -7.69 2.83 4.28
C ALA A 53 -8.59 1.95 3.40
N PHE A 54 -9.35 2.58 2.52
CA PHE A 54 -9.76 1.93 1.28
C PHE A 54 -8.52 1.84 0.37
N ALA A 55 -7.96 0.63 0.24
CA ALA A 55 -6.65 0.45 -0.38
C ALA A 55 -6.77 0.09 -1.87
N VAL A 56 -6.30 0.97 -2.74
CA VAL A 56 -6.30 0.83 -4.20
C VAL A 56 -4.90 0.47 -4.68
N HIS A 57 -4.79 -0.62 -5.43
CA HIS A 57 -3.54 -1.03 -6.06
C HIS A 57 -3.42 -0.45 -7.47
N ALA A 58 -2.41 0.38 -7.69
CA ALA A 58 -2.12 0.98 -9.00
C ALA A 58 -1.11 0.13 -9.78
N ILE A 59 -1.60 -0.56 -10.81
CA ILE A 59 -0.83 -1.44 -11.69
C ILE A 59 -0.29 -0.62 -12.85
N ILE A 60 0.67 0.26 -12.56
CA ILE A 60 1.24 1.24 -13.50
C ILE A 60 2.22 0.58 -14.49
N LYS A 61 2.70 -0.62 -14.17
CA LYS A 61 3.45 -1.48 -15.09
C LYS A 61 2.82 -2.86 -15.02
N GLU A 62 2.67 -3.51 -16.18
CA GLU A 62 2.34 -4.94 -16.20
C GLU A 62 3.30 -5.64 -15.24
N GLU A 63 2.74 -6.30 -14.23
CA GLU A 63 3.50 -7.25 -13.44
C GLU A 63 4.03 -8.26 -14.44
N GLN A 64 5.30 -8.13 -14.83
CA GLN A 64 5.94 -9.21 -15.54
C GLN A 64 5.98 -10.35 -14.53
N GLU A 65 4.98 -11.24 -14.59
CA GLU A 65 4.86 -12.53 -13.90
C GLU A 65 6.02 -13.47 -14.24
N ASN A 66 7.15 -12.97 -14.72
CA ASN A 66 8.34 -13.79 -14.87
C ASN A 66 9.00 -13.93 -13.51
N GLU A 67 8.67 -15.06 -12.89
CA GLU A 67 9.24 -15.76 -11.73
C GLU A 67 10.78 -15.89 -11.73
N LYS A 68 11.51 -15.16 -12.57
CA LYS A 68 12.97 -15.15 -12.62
C LYS A 68 13.48 -13.96 -11.85
N THR A 69 14.44 -14.24 -10.97
CA THR A 69 15.28 -13.29 -10.24
C THR A 69 15.42 -12.00 -11.05
N ILE A 70 14.91 -10.92 -10.49
CA ILE A 70 15.01 -9.61 -11.12
C ILE A 70 16.51 -9.32 -11.30
N PHE A 71 16.99 -9.29 -12.54
CA PHE A 71 18.43 -9.28 -12.83
C PHE A 71 19.18 -8.09 -12.19
N TRP A 72 18.49 -6.97 -11.96
CA TRP A 72 19.03 -5.78 -11.32
C TRP A 72 18.96 -5.80 -9.78
N SER A 73 18.29 -6.78 -9.18
CA SER A 73 18.12 -6.86 -7.72
C SER A 73 19.36 -7.45 -7.06
N THR A 74 19.96 -6.69 -6.13
CA THR A 74 21.03 -7.17 -5.25
C THR A 74 20.50 -7.84 -3.97
N ALA A 75 19.18 -7.86 -3.76
CA ALA A 75 18.57 -8.44 -2.57
C ALA A 75 18.81 -9.97 -2.53
N PRO A 76 19.15 -10.54 -1.36
CA PRO A 76 19.30 -11.99 -1.21
C PRO A 76 18.02 -12.74 -1.58
N ALA A 77 18.15 -13.99 -2.04
CA ALA A 77 17.00 -14.82 -2.42
C ALA A 77 15.96 -14.96 -1.29
N ALA A 78 16.42 -15.07 -0.03
CA ALA A 78 15.54 -15.14 1.14
C ALA A 78 14.70 -13.85 1.31
N GLU A 79 15.29 -12.67 1.08
CA GLU A 79 14.58 -11.40 1.15
C GLU A 79 13.57 -11.28 0.00
N GLN A 80 13.94 -11.70 -1.21
CA GLN A 80 13.03 -11.72 -2.36
C GLN A 80 11.82 -12.64 -2.09
N GLU A 81 12.04 -13.80 -1.48
CA GLU A 81 10.97 -14.73 -1.11
C GLU A 81 10.06 -14.15 -0.02
N GLU A 82 10.64 -13.47 0.97
CA GLU A 82 9.85 -12.78 1.98
C GLU A 82 8.96 -11.69 1.37
N ARG A 83 9.49 -10.93 0.40
CA ARG A 83 8.70 -9.93 -0.36
C ARG A 83 7.56 -10.60 -1.13
N ARG A 84 7.79 -11.74 -1.80
CA ARG A 84 6.73 -12.50 -2.48
C ARG A 84 5.65 -12.96 -1.51
N ARG A 85 6.03 -13.50 -0.36
CA ARG A 85 5.09 -13.93 0.69
C ARG A 85 4.23 -12.75 1.16
N LYS A 86 4.85 -11.62 1.49
CA LYS A 86 4.14 -10.40 1.93
C LYS A 86 3.20 -9.87 0.84
N ASN A 87 3.61 -9.88 -0.43
CA ASN A 87 2.73 -9.51 -1.52
C ASN A 87 1.53 -10.47 -1.59
N LYS A 88 1.75 -11.79 -1.57
CA LYS A 88 0.63 -12.76 -1.59
C LYS A 88 -0.37 -12.52 -0.47
N GLU A 89 0.09 -12.20 0.74
CA GLU A 89 -0.78 -11.86 1.86
C GLU A 89 -1.56 -10.56 1.64
N ALA A 90 -0.90 -9.54 1.09
CA ALA A 90 -1.52 -8.24 0.83
C ALA A 90 -2.55 -8.25 -0.31
N GLN A 91 -2.53 -9.24 -1.21
CA GLN A 91 -3.54 -9.38 -2.27
C GLN A 91 -4.97 -9.43 -1.72
N SER A 92 -5.16 -10.06 -0.55
CA SER A 92 -6.46 -10.16 0.14
C SER A 92 -6.96 -8.83 0.73
N LYS A 93 -6.10 -7.80 0.78
CA LYS A 93 -6.40 -6.48 1.36
C LYS A 93 -6.68 -5.42 0.29
N VAL A 94 -6.49 -5.75 -0.99
CA VAL A 94 -6.77 -4.85 -2.11
C VAL A 94 -8.28 -4.63 -2.21
N SER A 95 -8.72 -3.38 -2.11
CA SER A 95 -10.13 -2.99 -2.26
C SER A 95 -10.51 -2.72 -3.71
N ALA A 96 -9.61 -2.14 -4.49
CA ALA A 96 -9.78 -1.91 -5.93
C ALA A 96 -8.42 -1.92 -6.66
N ARG A 97 -8.46 -2.08 -7.98
CA ARG A 97 -7.28 -2.00 -8.86
C ARG A 97 -7.52 -0.97 -9.94
N ILE A 98 -6.47 -0.21 -10.25
CA ILE A 98 -6.45 0.73 -11.38
C ILE A 98 -5.17 0.52 -12.18
N HIS A 99 -5.19 0.76 -13.49
CA HIS A 99 -3.98 0.74 -14.32
C HIS A 99 -3.41 2.13 -14.53
N CYS A 100 -4.26 3.15 -14.43
CA CYS A 100 -3.90 4.56 -14.53
C CYS A 100 -4.62 5.38 -13.46
N VAL A 101 -3.99 6.47 -13.01
CA VAL A 101 -4.60 7.44 -12.09
C VAL A 101 -5.88 8.06 -12.66
N SER A 102 -6.01 8.13 -13.98
CA SER A 102 -7.22 8.63 -14.65
C SER A 102 -8.46 7.74 -14.47
N GLU A 103 -8.31 6.53 -13.93
CA GLU A 103 -9.44 5.66 -13.55
C GLU A 103 -10.04 6.02 -12.20
N LEU A 104 -9.38 6.91 -11.42
CA LEU A 104 -9.98 7.46 -10.21
C LEU A 104 -11.14 8.39 -10.57
N PRO A 105 -12.22 8.40 -9.78
CA PRO A 105 -13.31 9.35 -9.97
C PRO A 105 -12.83 10.79 -9.76
N ASP A 106 -13.49 11.74 -10.41
CA ASP A 106 -13.28 13.15 -10.14
C ASP A 106 -13.55 13.47 -8.66
N ALA A 107 -12.70 14.32 -8.10
CA ALA A 107 -12.74 14.72 -6.68
C ALA A 107 -13.67 15.91 -6.42
#